data_AF-C1C0B1-F1
#
_entry.id   AF-C1C0B1-F1
#
_cell.length_a   1.000
_cell.length_b   1.000
_cell.length_c   1.000
_cell.angle_alpha   90.00
_cell.angle_beta   90.00
_cell.angle_gamma   90.00
#
_symmetry.space_group_name_H-M   'P 1'
#
loop_
_entity.id
_entity.type
_entity.pdbx_description
1 polymer ?
#
loop_
_entity_poly.entity_id
_entity_poly.type
_entity_poly.pdbx_seq_one_letter_code
_entity_poly.pdbx_strand_id
1 'polypeptide(L)'
;MVSGPKIEHVRKVRMLYKTVLRLHRGFPNAAMKELGDGYAKDEFKRHKEADPTQTRIFMDEWTKYAIDVSKQLGIKGPRTAKPIGSKMSELQVDSLSEEQIVQLYELYQETVKASEEEAKKN
;
A
#
# COMPACT_ATOMS: atom_id res chain seq x y z
N MET A 1 -13.59 28.69 -18.01
CA MET A 1 -12.30 28.19 -18.55
C MET A 1 -12.27 26.68 -18.38
N VAL A 2 -12.35 25.93 -19.47
CA VAL A 2 -12.33 24.45 -19.44
C VAL A 2 -10.90 24.00 -19.15
N SER A 3 -10.67 23.22 -18.09
CA SER A 3 -9.32 22.70 -17.78
C SER A 3 -8.95 21.64 -18.81
N GLY A 4 -7.76 21.76 -19.43
CA GLY A 4 -7.29 20.80 -20.43
C GLY A 4 -6.94 19.41 -19.85
N PRO A 5 -6.89 18.35 -20.67
CA PRO A 5 -6.71 16.96 -20.22
C PRO A 5 -5.47 16.73 -19.33
N LYS A 6 -4.35 17.39 -19.65
CA LYS A 6 -3.10 17.31 -18.86
C LYS A 6 -3.26 17.88 -17.45
N ILE A 7 -3.98 19.00 -17.32
CA ILE A 7 -4.22 19.65 -16.02
C ILE A 7 -5.11 18.76 -15.16
N GLU A 8 -6.13 18.14 -15.77
CA GLU A 8 -7.01 17.21 -15.09
C GLU A 8 -6.25 15.98 -14.58
N HIS A 9 -5.38 15.39 -15.41
CA HIS A 9 -4.55 14.26 -15.01
C HIS A 9 -3.66 14.60 -13.80
N VAL A 10 -2.93 15.73 -13.84
CA VAL A 10 -2.08 16.16 -12.72
C VAL A 10 -2.89 16.36 -11.44
N ARG A 11 -4.12 16.89 -11.53
CA ARG A 11 -5.03 17.02 -10.39
C ARG A 11 -5.42 15.66 -9.82
N LYS A 12 -5.77 14.68 -10.67
CA LYS A 12 -6.10 13.30 -10.27
C LYS A 12 -4.94 12.62 -9.57
N VAL A 13 -3.72 12.69 -10.12
CA VAL A 13 -2.51 12.12 -9.49
C VAL A 13 -2.26 12.75 -8.11
N ARG A 14 -2.33 14.08 -7.99
CA ARG A 14 -2.14 14.79 -6.72
C ARG A 14 -3.21 14.44 -5.69
N MET A 15 -4.46 14.27 -6.13
CA MET A 15 -5.55 13.85 -5.27
C MET A 15 -5.29 12.45 -4.71
N LEU A 16 -4.95 11.49 -5.57
CA LEU A 16 -4.67 10.12 -5.16
C LEU A 16 -3.50 10.05 -4.18
N TYR A 17 -2.39 10.70 -4.50
CA TYR A 17 -1.22 10.79 -3.62
C TYR A 17 -1.57 11.33 -2.22
N LYS A 18 -2.33 12.43 -2.15
CA LYS A 18 -2.77 13.01 -0.87
C LYS A 18 -3.74 12.09 -0.11
N THR A 19 -4.61 11.37 -0.83
CA THR A 19 -5.55 10.43 -0.25
C THR A 19 -4.81 9.26 0.40
N VAL A 20 -3.85 8.66 -0.29
CA VAL A 20 -2.98 7.59 0.25
C VAL A 20 -2.30 8.02 1.54
N LEU A 21 -1.60 9.16 1.53
CA LEU A 21 -0.93 9.67 2.74
C LEU A 21 -1.89 10.03 3.88
N ARG A 22 -3.14 10.40 3.56
CA ARG A 22 -4.17 10.64 4.58
C ARG A 22 -4.64 9.32 5.19
N LEU A 23 -4.83 8.28 4.38
CA LEU A 23 -5.25 6.96 4.83
C LEU A 23 -4.20 6.32 5.74
N HIS A 24 -2.91 6.45 5.43
CA HIS A 24 -1.83 5.92 6.29
C HIS A 24 -1.83 6.49 7.71
N ARG A 25 -2.40 7.69 7.94
CA ARG A 25 -2.58 8.24 9.29
C ARG A 25 -3.54 7.43 10.16
N GLY A 26 -4.38 6.60 9.55
CA GLY A 26 -5.29 5.69 10.23
C GLY A 26 -4.66 4.34 10.60
N PHE A 27 -3.43 4.04 10.18
CA PHE A 27 -2.80 2.75 10.49
C PHE A 27 -2.62 2.55 12.00
N PRO A 28 -2.77 1.31 12.49
CA PRO A 28 -2.74 1.00 13.92
C PRO A 28 -1.33 1.11 14.52
N ASN A 29 -0.28 0.97 13.71
CA ASN A 29 1.12 1.04 14.13
C ASN A 29 1.86 2.18 13.40
N ALA A 30 2.62 2.98 14.16
CA ALA A 30 3.46 4.05 13.62
C ALA A 30 4.51 3.56 12.62
N ALA A 31 5.13 2.40 12.86
CA ALA A 31 6.11 1.81 11.95
C ALA A 31 5.49 1.47 10.57
N MET A 32 4.24 0.97 10.58
CA MET A 32 3.51 0.69 9.34
C MET A 32 3.24 1.96 8.53
N LYS A 33 2.88 3.05 9.21
CA LYS A 33 2.69 4.35 8.57
C LYS A 33 3.99 4.88 7.98
N GLU A 34 5.09 4.81 8.73
CA GLU A 34 6.39 5.32 8.28
C GLU A 34 6.88 4.58 7.02
N LEU A 35 6.84 3.24 7.06
CA LEU A 35 7.21 2.39 5.93
C LEU A 35 6.31 2.66 4.72
N GLY A 36 4.99 2.72 4.92
CA GLY A 36 4.03 2.98 3.85
C GLY A 36 4.17 4.38 3.24
N ASP A 37 4.38 5.42 4.05
CA ASP A 37 4.60 6.79 3.59
C ASP A 37 5.88 6.91 2.76
N GLY A 38 6.96 6.25 3.19
CA GLY A 38 8.22 6.19 2.45
C GLY A 38 8.03 5.52 1.08
N TYR A 39 7.45 4.33 1.07
CA TYR A 39 7.20 3.57 -0.15
C TYR A 39 6.31 4.33 -1.14
N ALA A 40 5.19 4.91 -0.69
CA ALA A 40 4.30 5.69 -1.55
C ALA A 40 4.97 6.92 -2.15
N LYS A 41 5.82 7.63 -1.39
CA LYS A 41 6.57 8.78 -1.91
C LYS A 41 7.51 8.37 -3.04
N ASP A 42 8.22 7.27 -2.85
CA ASP A 42 9.19 6.78 -3.82
C ASP A 42 8.49 6.27 -5.08
N GLU A 43 7.41 5.51 -4.94
CA GLU A 43 6.67 4.97 -6.09
C GLU A 43 6.05 6.07 -6.96
N PHE A 44 5.38 7.06 -6.36
CA PHE A 44 4.86 8.20 -7.12
C PHE A 44 5.96 9.05 -7.74
N LYS A 45 7.17 9.07 -7.15
CA LYS A 45 8.32 9.77 -7.73
C LYS A 45 8.91 9.00 -8.92
N ARG A 46 9.04 7.68 -8.81
CA ARG A 46 9.54 6.80 -9.88
C ARG A 46 8.62 6.82 -11.11
N HIS A 47 7.31 6.94 -10.90
CA HIS A 47 6.32 6.92 -11.98
C HIS A 47 6.02 8.29 -12.62
N LYS A 48 6.80 9.35 -12.31
CA LYS A 48 6.57 10.69 -12.90
C LYS A 48 6.69 10.72 -14.42
N GLU A 49 7.63 9.94 -14.95
CA GLU A 49 7.96 9.89 -16.38
C GLU A 49 7.58 8.54 -17.00
N ALA A 50 6.67 7.80 -16.36
CA ALA A 50 6.18 6.53 -16.88
C ALA A 50 5.41 6.72 -18.18
N ASP A 51 5.41 5.72 -19.06
CA ASP A 51 4.65 5.79 -20.30
C ASP A 51 3.13 5.79 -20.02
N PRO A 52 2.27 6.17 -20.99
CA PRO A 52 0.83 6.25 -20.77
C PRO A 52 0.17 4.94 -20.33
N THR A 53 0.68 3.79 -20.77
CA THR A 53 0.15 2.47 -20.39
C THR A 53 0.49 2.16 -18.95
N GLN A 54 1.77 2.33 -18.57
CA GLN A 54 2.22 2.18 -17.19
C GLN A 54 1.51 3.16 -16.26
N THR A 55 1.35 4.41 -16.69
CA THR A 55 0.64 5.45 -15.92
C THR A 55 -0.81 5.04 -15.65
N ARG A 56 -1.51 4.48 -16.64
CA ARG A 56 -2.88 4.00 -16.45
C ARG A 56 -2.94 2.86 -15.43
N ILE A 57 -2.10 1.84 -15.60
CA ILE A 57 -2.02 0.69 -14.68
C ILE A 57 -1.69 1.16 -13.26
N PHE A 58 -0.71 2.06 -13.13
CA PHE A 58 -0.32 2.67 -11.85
C PHE A 58 -1.51 3.36 -11.19
N MET A 59 -2.23 4.21 -11.92
CA MET A 59 -3.39 4.93 -11.37
C MET A 59 -4.52 3.98 -10.96
N ASP A 60 -4.77 2.92 -11.72
CA ASP A 60 -5.79 1.92 -11.42
C ASP A 60 -5.43 1.13 -10.14
N GLU A 61 -4.21 0.60 -10.05
CA GLU A 61 -3.74 -0.18 -8.90
C GLU A 61 -3.63 0.66 -7.63
N TRP A 62 -3.10 1.89 -7.70
CA TRP A 62 -3.03 2.77 -6.53
C TRP A 62 -4.40 3.27 -6.07
N THR A 63 -5.36 3.42 -6.98
CA THR A 63 -6.75 3.71 -6.62
C THR A 63 -7.39 2.52 -5.91
N LYS A 64 -7.19 1.31 -6.42
CA LYS A 64 -7.65 0.07 -5.78
C LYS A 64 -7.06 -0.09 -4.37
N TYR A 65 -5.75 0.10 -4.23
CA TYR A 65 -5.06 0.11 -2.94
C TYR A 65 -5.70 1.10 -1.95
N ALA A 66 -5.92 2.35 -2.37
CA ALA A 66 -6.53 3.37 -1.52
C ALA A 66 -7.96 2.99 -1.09
N ILE A 67 -8.75 2.41 -2.00
CA ILE A 67 -10.10 1.91 -1.70
C ILE A 67 -10.04 0.78 -0.66
N ASP A 68 -9.14 -0.18 -0.82
CA ASP A 68 -9.04 -1.34 0.07
C ASP A 68 -8.56 -0.93 1.47
N VAL A 69 -7.55 -0.05 1.55
CA VAL A 69 -7.12 0.53 2.84
C VAL A 69 -8.27 1.30 3.49
N SER A 70 -9.01 2.12 2.74
CA SER A 70 -10.15 2.86 3.28
C SER A 70 -11.24 1.94 3.83
N LYS A 71 -11.51 0.80 3.18
CA LYS A 71 -12.48 -0.20 3.68
C LYS A 71 -11.99 -0.87 4.96
N GLN A 72 -10.70 -1.19 5.04
CA GLN A 72 -10.11 -1.87 6.20
C GLN A 72 -10.05 -0.96 7.44
N LEU A 73 -9.75 0.33 7.25
CA LEU A 73 -9.73 1.32 8.33
C LEU A 73 -11.13 1.62 8.90
N GLY A 74 -12.17 1.51 8.07
CA GLY A 74 -13.55 1.76 8.46
C GLY A 74 -13.86 3.24 8.75
N ILE A 75 -15.14 3.55 8.94
CA ILE A 75 -15.64 4.94 9.05
C ILE A 75 -15.27 5.58 10.40
N LYS A 76 -15.08 4.79 11.46
CA LYS A 76 -14.81 5.28 12.82
C LYS A 76 -13.31 5.32 13.18
N GLY A 77 -12.43 5.18 12.19
CA GLY A 77 -10.98 5.29 12.37
C GLY A 77 -10.36 4.06 13.05
N PRO A 78 -9.14 4.20 13.62
CA PRO A 78 -8.31 3.07 14.09
C PRO A 78 -9.01 2.14 15.09
N ARG A 79 -9.98 2.66 15.86
CA ARG A 79 -10.73 1.88 16.86
C ARG A 79 -11.64 0.80 16.26
N THR A 80 -12.01 0.93 14.99
CA THR A 80 -12.81 -0.08 14.26
C THR A 80 -12.04 -0.67 13.08
N ALA A 81 -10.75 -0.34 12.96
CA ALA A 81 -9.93 -0.85 11.88
C ALA A 81 -9.84 -2.37 12.01
N LYS A 82 -10.19 -3.07 10.93
CA LYS A 82 -9.82 -4.48 10.79
C LYS A 82 -8.30 -4.58 10.71
N PRO A 83 -7.71 -5.78 10.96
CA PRO A 83 -6.32 -6.01 10.61
C PRO A 83 -6.06 -5.55 9.19
N ILE A 84 -5.05 -4.70 9.03
CA ILE A 84 -4.68 -4.17 7.70
C ILE A 84 -4.02 -5.30 6.92
N GLY A 85 -4.41 -5.43 5.65
CA GLY A 85 -3.99 -6.51 4.77
C GLY A 85 -5.07 -7.55 4.52
N SER A 86 -4.79 -8.43 3.56
CA SER A 86 -5.65 -9.55 3.17
C SER A 86 -4.79 -10.77 2.90
N LYS A 87 -5.36 -11.96 3.10
CA LYS A 87 -4.72 -13.20 2.66
C LYS A 87 -4.56 -13.16 1.14
N MET A 88 -3.41 -13.61 0.65
CA MET A 88 -3.22 -13.86 -0.78
C MET A 88 -4.02 -15.09 -1.20
N SER A 89 -4.58 -15.07 -2.40
CA SER A 89 -5.17 -16.27 -3.00
C SER A 89 -4.07 -17.20 -3.52
N GLU A 90 -4.41 -18.48 -3.72
CA GLU A 90 -3.50 -19.47 -4.31
C GLU A 90 -2.96 -18.99 -5.66
N LEU A 91 -3.83 -18.47 -6.53
CA LEU A 91 -3.42 -17.90 -7.82
C LEU A 91 -2.43 -16.73 -7.72
N GLN A 92 -2.50 -15.93 -6.65
CA GLN A 92 -1.53 -14.85 -6.44
C GLN A 92 -0.18 -15.40 -6.01
N VAL A 93 -0.18 -16.44 -5.17
CA VAL A 93 1.04 -17.13 -4.75
C VAL A 93 1.70 -17.81 -5.95
N ASP A 94 0.92 -18.48 -6.79
CA ASP A 94 1.40 -19.16 -8.00
C ASP A 94 1.98 -18.19 -9.04
N SER A 95 1.63 -16.90 -8.97
CA SER A 95 2.15 -15.87 -9.87
C SER A 95 3.51 -15.29 -9.45
N LEU A 96 4.02 -15.68 -8.27
CA LEU A 96 5.31 -15.23 -7.76
C LEU A 96 6.45 -16.03 -8.39
N SER A 97 7.61 -15.39 -8.61
CA SER A 97 8.83 -16.09 -8.99
C SER A 97 9.38 -16.93 -7.83
N GLU A 98 10.26 -17.89 -8.13
CA GLU A 98 10.93 -18.69 -7.11
C GLU A 98 11.66 -17.81 -6.08
N GLU A 99 12.35 -16.76 -6.53
CA GLU A 99 13.03 -15.82 -5.63
C GLU A 99 12.05 -15.03 -4.76
N GLN A 100 10.90 -14.62 -5.30
CA GLN A 100 9.87 -13.92 -4.54
C GLN A 100 9.24 -14.82 -3.48
N ILE A 101 9.07 -16.11 -3.77
CA ILE A 101 8.59 -17.10 -2.81
C ILE A 101 9.60 -17.28 -1.68
N VAL A 102 10.89 -17.38 -2.00
CA VAL A 102 11.96 -17.47 -1.00
C VAL A 102 11.95 -16.23 -0.10
N GLN A 103 11.91 -15.03 -0.68
CA GLN A 103 11.87 -13.77 0.10
C GLN A 103 10.64 -13.69 1.00
N LEU A 104 9.48 -14.12 0.51
CA LEU A 104 8.25 -14.14 1.31
C LEU A 104 8.36 -15.13 2.48
N TYR A 105 8.99 -16.28 2.26
CA TYR A 105 9.22 -17.27 3.31
C TYR A 105 10.21 -16.76 4.37
N GLU A 106 11.30 -16.13 3.95
CA GLU A 106 12.27 -15.50 4.85
C GLU A 106 11.59 -14.41 5.70
N LEU A 107 10.78 -13.57 5.08
CA LEU A 107 10.00 -12.55 5.80
C LEU A 107 9.09 -13.20 6.85
N TYR A 108 8.39 -14.28 6.51
CA TYR A 108 7.55 -15.02 7.45
C TYR A 108 8.36 -15.52 8.65
N GLN A 109 9.53 -16.14 8.42
CA GLN A 109 10.40 -16.62 9.50
C GLN A 109 10.80 -15.49 10.46
N GLU A 110 11.16 -14.31 9.93
CA GLU A 110 11.48 -13.15 10.76
C GLU A 110 10.30 -12.66 11.59
N THR A 111 9.06 -12.71 11.06
CA THR A 111 7.87 -12.35 11.86
C THR A 111 7.60 -13.31 13.02
N VAL A 112 7.86 -14.62 12.83
CA VAL A 112 7.68 -15.64 13.88
C VAL A 112 8.71 -15.42 14.99
N LYS A 113 9.99 -15.24 14.64
CA LYS A 113 11.06 -14.98 15.61
C LYS A 113 10.76 -13.76 16.49
N ALA A 114 10.33 -12.66 15.87
CA ALA A 114 9.97 -11.44 16.59
C ALA A 114 8.85 -11.69 17.61
N SER A 115 7.83 -12.46 17.25
CA SER A 115 6.73 -12.81 18.17
C SER A 115 7.18 -13.67 19.35
N GLU A 116 8.10 -14.61 19.14
CA GLU A 116 8.65 -15.47 20.19
C GLU A 116 9.54 -14.70 21.16
N GLU A 117 10.30 -13.71 20.67
CA GLU A 117 11.12 -12.82 21.50
C GLU A 117 10.28 -11.88 22.36
N GLU A 118 9.17 -11.38 21.84
CA GLU A 118 8.20 -10.60 22.63
C GLU A 118 7.53 -11.45 23.72
N ALA A 119 7.18 -12.70 23.41
CA ALA A 119 6.58 -13.63 24.37
C ALA A 119 7.52 -14.01 25.53
N LYS A 120 8.84 -14.00 25.32
CA LYS A 120 9.85 -14.28 26.36
C LYS A 120 10.14 -13.09 27.28
N LYS A 121 9.70 -11.88 26.94
CA LYS A 121 9.89 -10.66 27.74
C LYS A 121 8.74 -10.36 28.71
N ASN A 122 7.62 -11.08 28.60
CA ASN A 122 6.47 -11.01 29.51
C ASN A 122 6.46 -12.17 30.49
#